data_AF-A0A3D3IAQ9-F1
#
_entry.id   AF-A0A3D3IAQ9-F1
#
_cell.length_a   1.000
_cell.length_b   1.000
_cell.length_c   1.000
_cell.angle_alpha   90.00
_cell.angle_beta   90.00
_cell.angle_gamma   90.00
#
_symmetry.space_group_name_H-M   'P 1'
#
loop_
_entity.id
_entity.type
_entity.pdbx_description
1 polymer ?
#
loop_
_entity_poly.entity_id
_entity_poly.type
_entity_poly.pdbx_seq_one_letter_code
_entity_poly.pdbx_strand_id
1 'polypeptide(L)'
;MKIKLFITIIAVFGVSGFVKTSMAQNKPNKDTLIVLSGQVNCLKPERGILAGVTVFNLNKEWGTLSNADGTFSLRMGKRDTIIFTTPQHQDYKYYLKKDSKFEDHSIEITMEPDAIWLETVTILGNQTLEEFKMEVIQLNAPIEDEVIVVSPIISKYAKQLATGEGELILTGPLTYLSKKVGRYQRLKNRIEGKKDQDK
;
A
#
# COMPACT_ATOMS: atom_id res chain seq x y z
N MET A 1 -6.48 -91.88 -26.79
CA MET A 1 -7.22 -91.26 -27.90
C MET A 1 -7.34 -89.76 -27.63
N LYS A 2 -6.61 -88.92 -28.40
CA LYS A 2 -6.75 -87.44 -28.63
C LYS A 2 -6.76 -86.54 -27.37
N ILE A 3 -5.70 -85.84 -26.94
CA ILE A 3 -4.96 -84.67 -27.51
C ILE A 3 -5.86 -83.52 -28.00
N LYS A 4 -5.80 -82.39 -27.27
CA LYS A 4 -5.77 -80.95 -27.68
C LYS A 4 -5.78 -80.13 -26.36
N LEU A 5 -4.72 -79.49 -25.86
CA LEU A 5 -3.81 -78.46 -26.37
C LEU A 5 -4.52 -77.12 -26.67
N PHE A 6 -4.30 -76.10 -25.81
CA PHE A 6 -4.29 -74.63 -26.05
C PHE A 6 -4.11 -73.96 -24.67
N ILE A 7 -2.91 -73.72 -24.12
CA ILE A 7 -1.89 -72.68 -24.37
C ILE A 7 -2.45 -71.29 -24.75
N THR A 8 -2.39 -70.35 -23.80
CA THR A 8 -2.23 -68.90 -24.00
C THR A 8 -1.64 -68.34 -22.70
N ILE A 9 -0.32 -68.39 -22.50
CA ILE A 9 0.67 -67.31 -22.73
C ILE A 9 0.27 -65.94 -22.12
N ILE A 10 0.73 -65.73 -20.88
CA ILE A 10 1.51 -64.59 -20.37
C ILE A 10 1.35 -63.25 -21.13
N ALA A 11 0.68 -62.29 -20.49
CA ALA A 11 0.96 -60.87 -20.63
C ALA A 11 1.47 -60.35 -19.27
N VAL A 12 2.79 -60.24 -19.21
CA VAL A 12 3.63 -59.68 -18.15
C VAL A 12 3.72 -58.17 -18.38
N PHE A 13 3.54 -57.40 -17.30
CA PHE A 13 4.09 -56.05 -17.05
C PHE A 13 3.49 -54.80 -17.72
N GLY A 14 3.34 -53.77 -16.87
CA GLY A 14 3.08 -52.36 -17.20
C GLY A 14 1.59 -52.05 -17.08
N VAL A 15 1.11 -51.20 -16.18
CA VAL A 15 1.54 -49.81 -16.01
C VAL A 15 0.98 -49.28 -14.69
N SER A 16 1.90 -48.82 -13.84
CA SER A 16 1.79 -47.77 -12.80
C SER A 16 0.49 -47.65 -11.99
N GLY A 17 0.66 -47.82 -10.67
CA GLY A 17 -0.32 -47.41 -9.67
C GLY A 17 -0.78 -45.96 -9.86
N PHE A 18 -2.08 -45.81 -10.09
CA PHE A 18 -2.78 -44.55 -9.84
C PHE A 18 -2.83 -44.34 -8.33
N VAL A 19 -1.80 -43.68 -7.81
CA VAL A 19 -1.88 -43.00 -6.52
C VAL A 19 -2.98 -41.95 -6.69
N LYS A 20 -4.17 -42.22 -6.14
CA LYS A 20 -5.17 -41.19 -5.93
C LYS A 20 -4.60 -40.23 -4.90
N THR A 21 -3.85 -39.23 -5.35
CA THR A 21 -3.64 -38.02 -4.59
C THR A 21 -5.00 -37.37 -4.46
N SER A 22 -5.69 -37.70 -3.37
CA SER A 22 -6.78 -36.89 -2.86
C SER A 22 -6.20 -35.51 -2.61
N MET A 23 -6.36 -34.61 -3.58
CA MET A 23 -6.30 -33.19 -3.31
C MET A 23 -7.46 -32.93 -2.35
N ALA A 24 -7.16 -33.01 -1.05
CA ALA A 24 -7.96 -32.39 -0.03
C ALA A 24 -8.08 -30.94 -0.47
N GLN A 25 -9.24 -30.60 -1.04
CA GLN A 25 -9.64 -29.23 -1.24
C GLN A 25 -9.67 -28.65 0.16
N ASN A 26 -8.56 -28.02 0.55
CA ASN A 26 -8.48 -27.14 1.68
C ASN A 26 -9.40 -25.97 1.31
N LYS A 27 -10.72 -26.17 1.49
CA LYS A 27 -11.69 -25.09 1.56
C LYS A 27 -11.08 -24.16 2.59
N PRO A 28 -10.60 -22.96 2.21
CA PRO A 28 -10.24 -22.00 3.22
C PRO A 28 -11.48 -21.88 4.07
N ASN A 29 -11.29 -22.14 5.36
CA ASN A 29 -12.27 -21.93 6.41
C ASN A 29 -13.07 -20.69 6.02
N LYS A 30 -14.41 -20.77 6.01
CA LYS A 30 -15.28 -19.65 5.63
C LYS A 30 -14.97 -18.53 6.61
N ASP A 31 -13.95 -17.74 6.30
CA ASP A 31 -13.49 -16.62 7.09
C ASP A 31 -14.75 -15.80 7.26
N THR A 32 -15.23 -15.70 8.49
CA THR A 32 -16.35 -14.85 8.77
C THR A 32 -15.91 -13.46 8.34
N LEU A 33 -16.53 -12.96 7.28
CA LEU A 33 -16.28 -11.64 6.75
C LEU A 33 -17.42 -10.78 7.25
N ILE A 34 -17.07 -9.64 7.84
CA ILE A 34 -18.03 -8.60 8.19
C ILE A 34 -18.01 -7.51 7.11
N VAL A 35 -19.10 -6.79 6.99
CA VAL A 35 -19.20 -5.58 6.19
C VAL A 35 -18.77 -4.39 7.05
N LEU A 36 -17.65 -3.78 6.68
CA LEU A 36 -17.23 -2.48 7.17
C LEU A 36 -17.80 -1.41 6.25
N SER A 37 -18.68 -0.58 6.77
CA SER A 37 -19.20 0.60 6.07
C SER A 37 -18.76 1.87 6.78
N GLY A 38 -18.91 3.02 6.14
CA GLY A 38 -18.55 4.25 6.80
C GLY A 38 -18.48 5.46 5.88
N GLN A 39 -18.01 6.56 6.44
CA GLN A 39 -17.74 7.80 5.74
C GLN A 39 -16.30 8.26 5.99
N VAL A 40 -15.67 8.82 4.96
CA VAL A 40 -14.32 9.40 5.04
C VAL A 40 -14.39 10.92 4.95
N ASN A 41 -13.84 11.58 5.96
CA ASN A 41 -13.83 13.03 6.14
C ASN A 41 -12.38 13.56 6.20
N CYS A 42 -12.21 14.84 5.90
CA CYS A 42 -10.94 15.54 6.07
C CYS A 42 -10.84 16.13 7.47
N LEU A 43 -9.64 16.10 8.08
CA LEU A 43 -9.40 16.75 9.37
C LEU A 43 -9.61 18.27 9.29
N LYS A 44 -9.33 18.87 8.12
CA LYS A 44 -9.63 20.29 7.89
C LYS A 44 -11.11 20.42 7.49
N PRO A 45 -11.95 21.05 8.34
CA PRO A 45 -13.39 21.08 8.11
C PRO A 45 -13.78 21.78 6.81
N GLU A 46 -12.99 22.73 6.33
CA GLU A 46 -13.18 23.42 5.05
C GLU A 46 -13.16 22.49 3.83
N ARG A 47 -12.47 21.35 3.92
CA ARG A 47 -12.42 20.35 2.85
C ARG A 47 -13.51 19.30 2.97
N GLY A 48 -14.16 19.21 4.13
CA GLY A 48 -15.32 18.35 4.37
C GLY A 48 -15.10 16.87 4.01
N ILE A 49 -16.04 16.33 3.25
CA ILE A 49 -16.15 14.92 2.87
C ILE A 49 -15.14 14.57 1.77
N LEU A 50 -14.52 13.37 1.86
CA LEU A 50 -13.51 12.91 0.90
C LEU A 50 -14.06 11.85 -0.06
N ALA A 51 -14.18 12.23 -1.33
CA ALA A 51 -14.53 11.33 -2.43
C ALA A 51 -13.29 10.68 -3.07
N GLY A 52 -13.48 9.50 -3.68
CA GLY A 52 -12.42 8.79 -4.42
C GLY A 52 -11.29 8.25 -3.53
N VAL A 53 -11.52 8.11 -2.24
CA VAL A 53 -10.55 7.53 -1.30
C VAL A 53 -10.42 6.05 -1.60
N THR A 54 -9.19 5.58 -1.76
CA THR A 54 -8.95 4.16 -1.89
C THR A 54 -9.05 3.50 -0.53
N VAL A 55 -10.02 2.61 -0.36
CA VAL A 55 -10.21 1.78 0.84
C VAL A 55 -9.81 0.36 0.48
N PHE A 56 -8.64 -0.08 0.93
CA PHE A 56 -8.04 -1.33 0.48
C PHE A 56 -7.67 -2.24 1.65
N ASN A 57 -8.01 -3.53 1.55
CA ASN A 57 -7.63 -4.52 2.54
C ASN A 57 -6.27 -5.14 2.13
N LEU A 58 -5.25 -4.89 2.96
CA LEU A 58 -3.87 -5.29 2.69
C LEU A 58 -3.66 -6.81 2.74
N ASN A 59 -4.51 -7.53 3.47
CA ASN A 59 -4.38 -8.98 3.68
C ASN A 59 -5.05 -9.79 2.57
N LYS A 60 -6.17 -9.30 2.04
CA LYS A 60 -7.02 -10.01 1.06
C LYS A 60 -6.94 -9.43 -0.36
N GLU A 61 -6.16 -8.37 -0.55
CA GLU A 61 -5.88 -7.72 -1.84
C GLU A 61 -7.13 -7.26 -2.64
N TRP A 62 -8.15 -6.80 -1.93
CA TRP A 62 -9.39 -6.26 -2.50
C TRP A 62 -9.77 -4.96 -1.80
N GLY A 63 -10.59 -4.14 -2.45
CA GLY A 63 -10.89 -2.80 -1.95
C GLY A 63 -12.08 -2.18 -2.65
N THR A 64 -12.42 -0.98 -2.21
CA THR A 64 -13.43 -0.12 -2.81
C THR A 64 -12.92 1.32 -2.89
N LEU A 65 -13.66 2.17 -3.60
CA LEU A 65 -13.44 3.61 -3.61
C LEU A 65 -14.54 4.27 -2.80
N SER A 66 -14.24 5.34 -2.07
CA SER A 66 -15.29 6.16 -1.48
C SER A 66 -16.07 6.87 -2.58
N ASN A 67 -17.38 6.94 -2.39
CA ASN A 67 -18.33 7.61 -3.28
C ASN A 67 -18.21 9.14 -3.18
N ALA A 68 -19.01 9.86 -3.97
CA ALA A 68 -19.03 11.33 -3.97
C ALA A 68 -19.42 11.93 -2.61
N ASP A 69 -20.22 11.22 -1.82
CA ASP A 69 -20.61 11.54 -0.45
C ASP A 69 -19.62 10.99 0.60
N GLY A 70 -18.45 10.51 0.16
CA GLY A 70 -17.40 9.95 1.01
C GLY A 70 -17.76 8.62 1.65
N THR A 71 -18.90 8.02 1.29
CA THR A 71 -19.30 6.72 1.83
C THR A 71 -18.51 5.58 1.20
N PHE A 72 -18.29 4.51 1.96
CA PHE A 72 -17.65 3.30 1.47
C PHE A 72 -18.27 2.05 2.11
N SER A 73 -18.09 0.91 1.46
CA SER A 73 -18.44 -0.41 1.99
C SER A 73 -17.46 -1.46 1.48
N LEU A 74 -16.90 -2.24 2.40
CA LEU A 74 -15.88 -3.25 2.11
C LEU A 74 -16.04 -4.43 3.07
N ARG A 75 -15.75 -5.65 2.60
CA ARG A 75 -15.69 -6.84 3.45
C ARG A 75 -14.32 -6.98 4.11
N MET A 76 -14.30 -7.26 5.42
CA MET A 76 -13.06 -7.46 6.17
C MET A 76 -13.13 -8.68 7.11
N GLY A 77 -12.01 -9.35 7.29
CA GLY A 77 -11.80 -10.37 8.32
C GLY A 77 -11.36 -9.78 9.66
N LYS A 78 -11.40 -10.59 10.72
CA LYS A 78 -11.09 -10.18 12.11
C LYS A 78 -9.67 -9.65 12.30
N ARG A 79 -8.72 -10.09 11.46
CA ARG A 79 -7.29 -9.75 11.54
C ARG A 79 -6.79 -8.96 10.35
N ASP A 80 -7.71 -8.45 9.53
CA ASP A 80 -7.34 -7.69 8.35
C ASP A 80 -7.00 -6.25 8.70
N THR A 81 -6.07 -5.67 7.95
CA THR A 81 -5.72 -4.26 8.00
C THR A 81 -6.28 -3.56 6.77
N ILE A 82 -7.15 -2.59 7.02
CA ILE A 82 -7.71 -1.72 5.98
C ILE A 82 -6.88 -0.45 5.91
N ILE A 83 -6.47 -0.06 4.70
CA ILE A 83 -5.77 1.19 4.46
C ILE A 83 -6.66 2.14 3.65
N PHE A 84 -6.72 3.38 4.11
CA PHE A 84 -7.33 4.50 3.43
C PHE A 84 -6.20 5.35 2.86
N THR A 85 -6.19 5.56 1.54
CA THR A 85 -5.12 6.31 0.89
C THR A 85 -5.66 7.26 -0.17
N THR A 86 -5.07 8.45 -0.21
CA THR A 86 -5.27 9.45 -1.27
C THR A 86 -3.95 10.17 -1.52
N PRO A 87 -3.78 10.82 -2.69
CA PRO A 87 -2.57 11.61 -2.95
C PRO A 87 -2.36 12.75 -1.94
N GLN A 88 -3.43 13.39 -1.50
CA GLN A 88 -3.39 14.64 -0.74
C GLN A 88 -3.44 14.46 0.79
N HIS A 89 -3.62 13.24 1.30
CA HIS A 89 -3.77 12.96 2.73
C HIS A 89 -2.80 11.88 3.19
N GLN A 90 -2.48 11.87 4.48
CA GLN A 90 -1.70 10.80 5.08
C GLN A 90 -2.47 9.48 5.04
N ASP A 91 -1.76 8.37 4.85
CA ASP A 91 -2.38 7.04 4.86
C ASP A 91 -2.94 6.74 6.25
N TYR A 92 -4.22 6.38 6.32
CA TYR A 92 -4.85 5.95 7.57
C TYR A 92 -4.99 4.42 7.57
N LYS A 93 -4.54 3.76 8.65
CA LYS A 93 -4.67 2.31 8.82
C LYS A 93 -5.71 2.00 9.89
N TYR A 94 -6.70 1.20 9.50
CA TYR A 94 -7.73 0.69 10.39
C TYR A 94 -7.55 -0.81 10.60
N TYR A 95 -7.71 -1.25 11.84
CA TYR A 95 -7.76 -2.64 12.25
C TYR A 95 -8.73 -2.78 13.42
N LEU A 96 -9.35 -3.94 13.53
CA LEU A 96 -10.27 -4.22 14.62
C LEU A 96 -9.49 -4.34 15.94
N LYS A 97 -9.98 -3.69 17.01
CA LYS A 97 -9.39 -3.84 18.35
C LYS A 97 -9.64 -5.25 18.86
N LYS A 98 -8.75 -5.78 19.72
CA LYS A 98 -8.84 -7.16 20.22
C LYS A 98 -10.17 -7.49 20.91
N ASP A 99 -10.77 -6.49 21.57
CA ASP A 99 -11.96 -6.66 22.41
C ASP A 99 -13.26 -6.14 21.75
N SER A 100 -13.20 -5.66 20.50
CA SER A 100 -14.40 -5.24 19.78
C SER A 100 -15.16 -6.44 19.21
N LYS A 101 -16.49 -6.35 19.22
CA LYS A 101 -17.39 -7.32 18.58
C LYS A 101 -17.07 -7.41 17.09
N PHE A 102 -17.05 -8.64 16.58
CA PHE A 102 -16.78 -8.91 15.16
C PHE A 102 -18.11 -9.08 14.42
N GLU A 103 -18.77 -7.96 14.20
CA GLU A 103 -20.08 -7.83 13.55
C GLU A 103 -20.02 -6.67 12.54
N ASP A 104 -21.00 -6.62 11.64
CA ASP A 104 -21.13 -5.53 10.68
C ASP A 104 -21.27 -4.20 11.42
N HIS A 105 -20.44 -3.22 11.07
CA HIS A 105 -20.44 -1.92 11.73
C HIS A 105 -20.07 -0.79 10.78
N SER A 106 -20.45 0.42 11.19
CA SER A 106 -20.13 1.65 10.50
C SER A 106 -19.05 2.42 11.25
N ILE A 107 -18.10 3.01 10.53
CA ILE A 107 -17.05 3.85 11.10
C ILE A 107 -16.98 5.21 10.40
N GLU A 108 -16.54 6.21 11.14
CA GLU A 108 -16.17 7.51 10.57
C GLU A 108 -14.65 7.63 10.62
N ILE A 109 -14.03 7.89 9.46
CA ILE A 109 -12.58 8.05 9.34
C ILE A 109 -12.26 9.49 8.97
N THR A 110 -11.45 10.14 9.80
CA THR A 110 -10.93 11.48 9.52
C THR A 110 -9.48 11.40 9.06
N MET A 111 -9.20 11.77 7.81
CA MET A 111 -7.86 11.77 7.23
C MET A 111 -7.19 13.13 7.36
N GLU A 112 -5.92 13.13 7.74
CA GLU A 112 -5.11 14.34 7.85
C GLU A 112 -4.51 14.74 6.50
N PRO A 113 -4.61 16.02 6.08
CA PRO A 113 -3.91 16.52 4.90
C PRO A 113 -2.40 16.32 4.99
N ASP A 114 -1.79 15.88 3.89
CA ASP A 114 -0.34 15.78 3.77
C ASP A 114 0.20 17.03 3.06
N ALA A 115 0.63 18.02 3.85
CA ALA A 115 1.25 19.23 3.34
C ALA A 115 2.74 18.98 3.07
N ILE A 116 3.17 19.09 1.81
CA ILE A 116 4.56 18.89 1.38
C ILE A 116 5.19 20.25 1.14
N TRP A 117 6.19 20.58 1.95
CA TRP A 117 7.00 21.77 1.76
C TRP A 117 8.03 21.48 0.66
N LEU A 118 8.02 22.31 -0.38
CA LEU A 118 9.02 22.29 -1.43
C LEU A 118 10.07 23.34 -1.10
N GLU A 119 11.28 22.91 -0.78
CA GLU A 119 12.42 23.81 -0.71
C GLU A 119 12.72 24.30 -2.13
N THR A 120 12.54 25.59 -2.36
CA THR A 120 12.88 26.23 -3.63
C THR A 120 14.35 26.61 -3.59
N VAL A 121 15.16 26.02 -4.49
CA VAL A 121 16.53 26.47 -4.70
C VAL A 121 16.49 27.60 -5.72
N THR A 122 16.85 28.81 -5.30
CA THR A 122 17.04 29.94 -6.20
C THR A 122 18.37 29.72 -6.93
N ILE A 123 18.32 29.42 -8.23
CA ILE A 123 19.52 29.32 -9.05
C ILE A 123 19.90 30.73 -9.48
N LEU A 124 21.00 31.23 -8.92
CA LEU A 124 21.59 32.51 -9.33
C LEU A 124 22.44 32.27 -10.58
N GLY A 125 21.98 32.81 -11.71
CA GLY A 125 22.72 32.79 -12.96
C GLY A 125 23.70 33.96 -13.01
N ASN A 126 24.97 33.72 -12.70
CA ASN A 126 26.03 34.72 -12.88
C ASN A 126 26.62 34.63 -14.28
N GLN A 127 26.81 35.78 -14.93
CA GLN A 127 27.33 35.83 -16.30
C GLN A 127 28.84 35.57 -16.34
N THR A 128 29.56 35.92 -15.27
CA THR A 128 31.00 35.75 -15.16
C THR A 128 31.44 35.13 -13.83
N LEU A 129 32.62 34.51 -13.81
CA LEU A 129 33.20 33.89 -12.60
C LEU A 129 33.54 34.91 -11.50
N GLU A 130 33.89 36.15 -11.87
CA GLU A 130 34.25 37.19 -10.92
C GLU A 130 33.02 37.73 -10.18
N GLU A 131 31.91 37.93 -10.89
CA GLU A 131 30.61 38.30 -10.29
C GLU A 131 30.13 37.22 -9.31
N PHE A 132 30.25 35.95 -9.69
CA PHE A 132 29.94 34.83 -8.81
C PHE A 132 30.76 34.86 -7.51
N LYS A 133 32.07 35.11 -7.60
CA LYS A 133 32.94 35.19 -6.41
C LYS A 133 32.52 36.34 -5.49
N MET A 134 32.21 37.51 -6.05
CA MET A 134 31.77 38.66 -5.26
C MET A 134 30.42 38.40 -4.59
N GLU A 135 29.49 37.77 -5.27
CA GLU A 135 28.16 37.45 -4.73
C GLU A 135 28.24 36.37 -3.64
N VAL A 136 29.09 35.35 -3.81
CA VAL A 136 29.36 34.34 -2.76
C VAL A 136 29.99 34.96 -1.52
N ILE A 137 30.91 35.92 -1.69
CA ILE A 137 31.53 36.65 -0.58
C ILE A 137 30.51 37.56 0.13
N GLN A 138 29.55 38.12 -0.61
CA GLN A 138 28.48 38.98 -0.08
C GLN A 138 27.32 38.20 0.53
N LEU A 139 27.19 36.92 0.20
CA LEU A 139 26.29 36.00 0.90
C LEU A 139 26.85 35.81 2.32
N ASN A 140 26.50 36.74 3.21
CA ASN A 140 26.75 36.62 4.64
C ASN A 140 25.96 35.42 5.18
N ALA A 141 26.53 34.22 5.05
CA ALA A 141 26.11 33.07 5.84
C ALA A 141 26.65 33.31 7.26
N PRO A 142 25.80 33.39 8.29
CA PRO A 142 26.29 33.49 9.66
C PRO A 142 27.13 32.25 9.98
N ILE A 143 28.38 32.46 10.39
CA ILE A 143 29.37 31.42 10.71
C ILE A 143 29.28 31.02 12.21
N GLU A 144 28.43 31.69 13.00
CA GLU A 144 28.53 31.74 14.46
C GLU A 144 27.52 30.90 15.26
N ASP A 145 26.75 30.01 14.64
CA ASP A 145 25.81 29.18 15.41
C ASP A 145 26.53 27.95 16.00
N GLU A 146 26.49 27.82 17.34
CA GLU A 146 26.93 26.61 18.04
C GLU A 146 26.25 25.37 17.42
N VAL A 147 27.06 24.37 17.07
CA VAL A 147 26.55 23.12 16.49
C VAL A 147 25.85 22.32 17.59
N ILE A 148 24.56 22.60 17.79
CA ILE A 148 23.68 21.77 18.59
C ILE A 148 23.48 20.48 17.79
N VAL A 149 24.10 19.39 18.26
CA VAL A 149 23.87 18.06 17.70
C VAL A 149 22.47 17.59 18.11
N VAL A 150 21.48 18.02 17.33
CA VAL A 150 20.13 17.49 17.41
C VAL A 150 20.12 16.17 16.65
N SER A 151 19.60 15.10 17.26
CA SER A 151 19.35 13.86 16.51
C SER A 151 18.49 14.19 15.30
N PRO A 152 18.87 13.74 14.09
CA PRO A 152 18.16 14.13 12.88
C PRO A 152 16.70 13.74 13.02
N ILE A 153 15.81 14.72 12.94
CA ILE A 153 14.39 14.45 12.75
C ILE A 153 14.33 13.72 11.42
N ILE A 154 13.99 12.42 11.45
CA ILE A 154 13.88 11.61 10.25
C ILE A 154 12.79 12.25 9.38
N SER A 155 13.22 12.90 8.31
CA SER A 155 12.33 13.56 7.37
C SER A 155 11.32 12.55 6.84
N LYS A 156 10.07 12.97 6.60
CA LYS A 156 9.06 12.13 5.95
C LYS A 156 9.48 11.63 4.56
N TYR A 157 10.51 12.24 3.97
CA TYR A 157 11.09 11.81 2.71
C TYR A 157 12.26 10.82 2.87
N ALA A 158 12.69 10.54 4.10
CA ALA A 158 13.70 9.54 4.39
C ALA A 158 13.08 8.13 4.34
N LYS A 159 13.78 7.19 3.71
CA LYS A 159 13.43 5.76 3.73
C LYS A 159 14.59 4.98 4.34
N GLN A 160 14.30 4.22 5.39
CA GLN A 160 15.24 3.26 5.95
C GLN A 160 15.39 2.07 4.99
N LEU A 161 16.63 1.74 4.64
CA LEU A 161 16.92 0.51 3.92
C LEU A 161 16.87 -0.67 4.88
N ALA A 162 16.37 -1.81 4.38
CA ALA A 162 16.32 -3.06 5.14
C ALA A 162 17.71 -3.72 5.31
N THR A 163 18.79 -3.08 4.82
CA THR A 163 20.17 -3.59 4.82
C THR A 163 20.83 -3.63 6.20
N GLY A 164 20.14 -3.23 7.27
CA GLY A 164 20.59 -3.43 8.65
C GLY A 164 21.59 -2.39 9.19
N GLU A 165 22.19 -1.57 8.33
CA GLU A 165 23.20 -0.55 8.73
C GLU A 165 22.60 0.82 9.07
N GLY A 166 21.27 0.94 9.20
CA GLY A 166 20.64 2.20 9.61
C GLY A 166 20.71 3.32 8.56
N GLU A 167 21.15 3.02 7.33
CA GLU A 167 21.19 3.99 6.24
C GLU A 167 19.77 4.48 5.85
N LEU A 168 19.62 5.80 5.84
CA LEU A 168 18.41 6.50 5.41
C LEU A 168 18.65 7.12 4.03
N ILE A 169 17.91 6.68 3.02
CA ILE A 169 17.86 7.39 1.74
C ILE A 169 16.93 8.58 1.88
N LEU A 170 17.47 9.79 1.78
CA LEU A 170 16.67 11.01 1.62
C LEU A 170 16.15 11.06 0.19
N THR A 171 14.86 10.78 0.00
CA THR A 171 14.20 11.04 -1.28
C THR A 171 13.71 12.49 -1.31
N GLY A 172 13.69 13.15 -2.47
CA GLY A 172 13.14 14.50 -2.55
C GLY A 172 11.61 14.52 -2.38
N PRO A 173 11.00 15.67 -2.06
CA PRO A 173 9.55 15.81 -1.94
C PRO A 173 8.79 15.42 -3.22
N LEU A 174 9.36 15.73 -4.39
CA LEU A 174 8.79 15.32 -5.69
C LEU A 174 8.83 13.81 -5.90
N THR A 175 9.92 13.16 -5.48
CA THR A 175 10.03 11.70 -5.53
C THR A 175 9.01 11.03 -4.61
N TYR A 176 8.83 11.57 -3.41
CA TYR A 176 7.79 11.10 -2.48
C TYR A 176 6.40 11.22 -3.09
N LEU A 177 6.05 12.39 -3.66
CA LEU A 177 4.78 12.64 -4.34
C LEU A 177 4.55 11.68 -5.49
N SER A 178 5.53 11.53 -6.39
CA SER A 178 5.45 10.62 -7.53
C SER A 178 5.16 9.18 -7.10
N LYS A 179 5.86 8.69 -6.07
CA LYS A 179 5.62 7.35 -5.50
C LYS A 179 4.22 7.22 -4.92
N LYS A 180 3.74 8.25 -4.21
CA LYS A 180 2.41 8.27 -3.59
C LYS A 180 1.30 8.24 -4.63
N VAL A 181 1.38 9.10 -5.65
CA VAL A 181 0.46 9.11 -6.80
C VAL A 181 0.49 7.77 -7.53
N GLY A 182 1.67 7.24 -7.81
CA GLY A 182 1.81 5.94 -8.48
C GLY A 182 1.27 4.77 -7.65
N ARG A 183 1.36 4.82 -6.32
CA ARG A 183 0.73 3.82 -5.44
C ARG A 183 -0.79 3.92 -5.48
N TYR A 184 -1.34 5.13 -5.37
CA TYR A 184 -2.77 5.38 -5.48
C TYR A 184 -3.34 4.84 -6.79
N GLN A 185 -2.71 5.17 -7.93
CA GLN A 185 -3.17 4.72 -9.23
C GLN A 185 -3.14 3.18 -9.36
N ARG A 186 -2.09 2.53 -8.86
CA ARG A 186 -2.01 1.06 -8.86
C ARG A 186 -3.13 0.41 -8.07
N LEU A 187 -3.47 0.96 -6.89
CA LEU A 187 -4.55 0.43 -6.07
C LEU A 187 -5.91 0.67 -6.72
N LYS A 188 -6.14 1.88 -7.26
CA LYS A 188 -7.34 2.21 -8.02
C LYS A 188 -7.54 1.23 -9.18
N ASN A 189 -6.52 1.01 -10.00
CA ASN A 189 -6.58 0.06 -11.12
C ASN A 189 -6.87 -1.38 -10.67
N ARG A 190 -6.33 -1.82 -9.52
CA ARG A 190 -6.63 -3.16 -8.97
C ARG A 190 -8.09 -3.29 -8.54
N ILE A 191 -8.67 -2.22 -8.00
CA ILE A 191 -10.08 -2.19 -7.60
C ILE A 191 -10.98 -2.20 -8.84
N GLU A 192 -10.69 -1.35 -9.82
CA GLU A 192 -11.46 -1.24 -11.06
C GLU A 192 -11.36 -2.53 -11.89
N GLY A 193 -10.16 -3.08 -12.08
CA GLY A 193 -9.97 -4.31 -12.85
C GLY A 193 -10.62 -5.56 -12.24
N LYS A 194 -10.83 -5.61 -10.92
CA LYS A 194 -11.60 -6.69 -10.28
C LYS A 194 -13.11 -6.54 -10.49
N LYS A 195 -13.63 -5.31 -10.52
CA LYS A 195 -15.06 -5.07 -10.79
C LYS A 195 -15.49 -5.57 -12.18
N ASP A 196 -14.58 -5.54 -13.14
CA ASP A 196 -14.84 -6.00 -14.51
C ASP A 196 -14.79 -7.54 -14.65
N GLN A 197 -14.20 -8.26 -13.70
CA GLN A 197 -14.16 -9.72 -13.69
C GLN A 197 -15.38 -10.36 -13.01
N ASP A 198 -16.11 -9.59 -12.19
CA ASP A 198 -17.29 -10.05 -11.44
C ASP A 198 -18.62 -9.74 -12.17
N LYS A 199 -18.58 -9.24 -13.42
CA LYS A 199 -19.74 -9.01 -14.29
C LYS A 199 -19.85 -10.09 -15.36
#